data_AF-A0A3D1VPW0-F1
#
_entry.id   AF-A0A3D1VPW0-F1
#
_cell.length_a   1.000
_cell.length_b   1.000
_cell.length_c   1.000
_cell.angle_alpha   90.00
_cell.angle_beta   90.00
_cell.angle_gamma   90.00
#
_symmetry.space_group_name_H-M   'P 1'
#
loop_
_entity.id
_entity.type
_entity.pdbx_description
1 polymer ?
#
loop_
_entity_poly.entity_id
_entity_poly.type
_entity_poly.pdbx_seq_one_letter_code
_entity_poly.pdbx_strand_id
1 'polypeptide(L)'
;IDFYTKFVYNLNSLSNYDKKVYRLGIKVYLSFDGDEELMEIMDEWEKKILPRHYQILKPNMKNADNGIAIVRTLVHLLETLIESIVVKNRFLSEEDVREEISIVLHECK
;
A
#
# COMPACT_ATOMS: atom_id res chain seq x y z
N ILE A 1 0.27 9.59 -9.69
CA ILE A 1 -0.37 10.04 -8.42
C ILE A 1 -1.81 9.54 -8.35
N ASP A 2 -2.68 9.94 -9.27
CA ASP A 2 -4.12 9.61 -9.28
C ASP A 2 -4.45 8.13 -9.06
N PHE A 3 -3.68 7.23 -9.68
CA PHE A 3 -3.84 5.79 -9.50
C PHE A 3 -3.78 5.37 -8.02
N TYR A 4 -2.74 5.80 -7.30
CA TYR A 4 -2.54 5.44 -5.89
C TYR A 4 -3.50 6.17 -4.97
N THR A 5 -3.79 7.45 -5.27
CA THR A 5 -4.79 8.22 -4.51
C THR A 5 -6.15 7.54 -4.55
N LYS A 6 -6.64 7.18 -5.75
CA LYS A 6 -7.92 6.49 -5.91
C LYS A 6 -7.91 5.12 -5.26
N PHE A 7 -6.82 4.36 -5.42
CA PHE A 7 -6.67 3.05 -4.77
C PHE A 7 -6.88 3.15 -3.26
N VAL A 8 -6.17 4.06 -2.57
CA VAL A 8 -6.29 4.24 -1.12
C VAL A 8 -7.66 4.81 -0.76
N TYR A 9 -8.11 5.88 -1.42
CA TYR A 9 -9.36 6.54 -1.07
C TYR A 9 -10.57 5.62 -1.19
N ASN A 10 -10.58 4.73 -2.19
CA ASN A 10 -11.65 3.75 -2.38
C ASN A 10 -11.76 2.76 -1.21
N LEU A 11 -10.70 2.54 -0.42
CA LEU A 11 -10.75 1.67 0.77
C LEU A 11 -11.71 2.20 1.83
N ASN A 12 -11.99 3.52 1.86
CA ASN A 12 -12.98 4.10 2.77
C ASN A 12 -14.38 3.49 2.55
N SER A 13 -14.69 3.07 1.32
CA SER A 13 -15.98 2.49 0.92
C SER A 13 -16.12 0.98 1.14
N LEU A 14 -15.07 0.31 1.64
CA LEU A 14 -15.15 -1.12 1.96
C LEU A 14 -16.28 -1.40 2.94
N SER A 15 -17.03 -2.46 2.69
CA SER A 15 -18.09 -2.88 3.61
C SER A 15 -17.49 -3.33 4.94
N ASN A 16 -18.33 -3.39 5.98
CA ASN A 16 -17.91 -3.93 7.27
C ASN A 16 -17.41 -5.38 7.17
N TYR A 17 -17.96 -6.16 6.23
CA TYR A 17 -17.51 -7.53 5.99
C TYR A 17 -16.12 -7.54 5.35
N ASP A 18 -15.91 -6.75 4.29
CA ASP A 18 -14.61 -6.69 3.59
C ASP A 18 -13.51 -6.19 4.51
N LYS A 19 -13.79 -5.17 5.35
CA LYS A 19 -12.83 -4.71 6.36
C LYS A 19 -12.45 -5.81 7.36
N LYS A 20 -13.37 -6.72 7.72
CA LYS A 20 -13.04 -7.86 8.60
C LYS A 20 -12.13 -8.85 7.90
N VAL A 21 -12.43 -9.22 6.65
CA VAL A 21 -11.58 -10.13 5.85
C VAL A 21 -10.19 -9.53 5.66
N TYR A 22 -10.10 -8.25 5.30
CA TYR A 22 -8.82 -7.56 5.14
C TYR A 22 -8.03 -7.53 6.45
N ARG A 23 -8.65 -7.22 7.60
CA ARG A 23 -7.98 -7.28 8.92
C ARG A 23 -7.42 -8.66 9.23
N LEU A 24 -8.09 -9.75 8.82
CA LEU A 24 -7.53 -11.10 8.97
C LEU A 24 -6.26 -11.26 8.12
N GLY A 25 -6.30 -10.82 6.86
CA GLY A 25 -5.11 -10.81 5.99
C GLY A 25 -3.93 -10.04 6.60
N ILE A 26 -4.18 -8.86 7.19
CA ILE A 26 -3.14 -8.07 7.86
C ILE A 26 -2.57 -8.80 9.08
N LYS A 27 -3.39 -9.51 9.85
CA LYS A 27 -2.89 -10.29 11.00
C LYS A 27 -1.96 -11.42 10.57
N VAL A 28 -2.31 -12.14 9.49
CA VAL A 28 -1.45 -13.19 8.94
C VAL A 28 -0.16 -12.59 8.39
N TYR A 29 -0.27 -11.50 7.65
CA TYR A 29 0.87 -10.75 7.11
C TYR A 29 1.85 -10.29 8.21
N LEU A 30 1.33 -9.82 9.35
CA LEU A 30 2.13 -9.40 10.51
C LEU A 30 2.48 -10.56 11.47
N SER A 31 2.23 -11.81 11.07
CA SER A 31 2.50 -13.03 11.86
C SER A 31 1.82 -13.06 13.24
N PHE A 32 0.71 -12.35 13.41
CA PHE A 32 -0.12 -12.42 14.63
C PHE A 32 -1.10 -13.61 14.60
N ASP A 33 -1.36 -14.18 13.43
CA ASP A 33 -2.30 -15.26 13.18
C ASP A 33 -1.86 -16.05 11.93
N GLY A 34 -2.53 -17.16 11.63
CA GLY A 34 -2.23 -18.03 10.47
C GLY A 34 -1.25 -19.16 10.78
N ASP A 35 -1.37 -20.24 10.00
CA ASP A 35 -0.42 -21.36 10.02
C ASP A 35 0.79 -21.09 9.14
N GLU A 36 1.77 -22.00 9.18
CA GLU A 36 3.01 -21.90 8.41
C GLU A 36 2.76 -21.73 6.91
N GLU A 37 1.80 -22.47 6.35
CA GLU A 37 1.42 -22.38 4.94
C GLU A 37 0.91 -20.98 4.58
N LEU A 38 -0.01 -20.43 5.38
CA LEU A 38 -0.55 -19.09 5.14
C LEU A 38 0.52 -17.99 5.32
N MET A 39 1.43 -18.14 6.28
CA MET A 39 2.54 -17.22 6.47
C MET A 39 3.52 -17.25 5.29
N GLU A 40 3.87 -18.43 4.78
CA GLU A 40 4.71 -18.58 3.58
C GLU A 40 4.07 -17.93 2.34
N ILE A 41 2.77 -18.11 2.15
CA ILE A 41 2.03 -17.47 1.05
C ILE A 41 2.11 -15.94 1.15
N MET A 42 2.00 -15.38 2.37
CA MET A 42 2.08 -13.93 2.58
C MET A 42 3.50 -13.40 2.35
N ASP A 43 4.53 -14.09 2.83
CA ASP A 43 5.93 -13.73 2.59
C ASP A 43 6.28 -13.74 1.09
N GLU A 44 5.86 -14.78 0.37
CA GLU A 44 6.04 -14.86 -1.08
C GLU A 44 5.25 -13.82 -1.86
N TRP A 45 4.12 -13.36 -1.32
CA TRP A 45 3.36 -12.24 -1.87
C TRP A 45 4.07 -10.91 -1.61
N GLU A 46 4.56 -10.67 -0.39
CA GLU A 46 5.26 -9.46 0.04
C GLU A 46 6.51 -9.20 -0.82
N LYS A 47 7.32 -10.25 -1.07
CA LYS A 47 8.50 -10.19 -1.94
C LYS A 47 8.19 -9.66 -3.36
N LYS A 48 6.93 -9.78 -3.82
CA LYS A 48 6.49 -9.33 -5.15
C LYS A 48 6.00 -7.87 -5.16
N ILE A 49 5.70 -7.28 -4.00
CA ILE A 49 5.11 -5.93 -3.91
C ILE A 49 6.07 -4.85 -4.42
N LEU A 50 7.30 -4.82 -3.89
CA LEU A 50 8.29 -3.83 -4.29
C LEU A 50 8.65 -3.94 -5.79
N PRO A 51 8.99 -5.12 -6.35
CA PRO A 51 9.27 -5.25 -7.79
C PRO A 51 8.10 -4.83 -8.67
N ARG A 52 6.86 -5.17 -8.28
CA ARG A 52 5.65 -4.81 -9.04
C ARG A 52 5.44 -3.30 -9.09
N HIS A 53 5.49 -2.62 -7.95
CA HIS A 53 5.32 -1.17 -7.92
C HIS A 53 6.49 -0.43 -8.59
N TYR A 54 7.70 -0.98 -8.52
CA TYR A 54 8.83 -0.46 -9.29
C TYR A 54 8.57 -0.54 -10.79
N GLN A 55 8.05 -1.65 -11.31
CA GLN A 55 7.70 -1.75 -12.73
C GLN A 55 6.60 -0.76 -13.15
N ILE A 56 5.60 -0.53 -12.29
CA ILE A 56 4.52 0.44 -12.56
C ILE A 56 5.05 1.88 -12.65
N LEU A 57 5.97 2.24 -11.75
CA LEU A 57 6.49 3.61 -11.64
C LEU A 57 7.67 3.90 -12.55
N LYS A 58 8.46 2.88 -12.90
CA LYS A 58 9.68 3.00 -13.72
C LYS A 58 9.50 3.85 -15.00
N PRO A 59 8.41 3.74 -15.79
CA PRO A 59 8.23 4.56 -16.99
C PRO A 59 8.13 6.08 -16.71
N ASN A 60 7.78 6.46 -15.48
CA ASN A 60 7.50 7.82 -15.06
C ASN A 60 8.63 8.43 -14.21
N MET A 61 9.66 7.65 -13.86
CA MET A 61 10.78 8.09 -13.03
C MET A 61 11.84 8.80 -13.88
N LYS A 62 12.20 10.03 -13.49
CA LYS A 62 13.26 10.80 -14.18
C LYS A 62 14.67 10.33 -13.86
N ASN A 63 14.88 9.76 -12.66
CA ASN A 63 16.20 9.38 -12.19
C ASN A 63 16.19 7.98 -11.56
N ALA A 64 16.96 7.07 -12.13
CA ALA A 64 16.96 5.66 -11.75
C ALA A 64 17.66 5.39 -10.41
N ASP A 65 18.62 6.25 -10.02
CA ASP A 65 19.51 6.01 -8.88
C ASP A 65 18.76 5.96 -7.53
N ASN A 66 17.66 6.71 -7.40
CA ASN A 66 16.82 6.70 -6.20
C ASN A 66 15.49 5.94 -6.39
N GLY A 67 15.25 5.34 -7.57
CA GLY A 67 13.94 4.77 -7.92
C GLY A 67 13.47 3.71 -6.93
N ILE A 68 14.34 2.78 -6.52
CA ILE A 68 13.99 1.74 -5.53
C ILE A 68 13.63 2.35 -4.18
N ALA A 69 14.37 3.37 -3.73
CA ALA A 69 14.10 4.03 -2.45
C ALA A 69 12.73 4.73 -2.47
N ILE A 70 12.41 5.44 -3.56
CA ILE A 70 11.11 6.09 -3.76
C ILE A 70 9.97 5.07 -3.69
N VAL A 71 10.09 3.94 -4.39
CA VAL A 71 9.05 2.91 -4.40
C VAL A 71 8.88 2.29 -3.02
N ARG A 72 9.98 2.01 -2.31
CA ARG A 72 9.92 1.47 -0.96
C ARG A 72 9.23 2.44 0.01
N THR A 73 9.57 3.73 -0.07
CA THR A 73 8.89 4.77 0.71
C THR A 73 7.40 4.86 0.38
N LEU A 74 7.03 4.74 -0.90
CA LEU A 74 5.63 4.69 -1.31
C LEU A 74 4.92 3.47 -0.71
N VAL A 75 5.52 2.28 -0.77
CA VAL A 75 4.92 1.05 -0.24
C VAL A 75 4.66 1.18 1.26
N HIS A 76 5.62 1.66 2.05
CA HIS A 76 5.42 1.91 3.48
C HIS A 76 4.30 2.93 3.76
N LEU A 77 4.22 3.98 2.95
CA LEU A 77 3.13 4.97 3.04
C LEU A 77 1.78 4.30 2.76
N LEU A 78 1.68 3.50 1.69
CA LEU A 78 0.45 2.80 1.33
C LEU A 78 0.01 1.84 2.43
N GLU A 79 0.92 1.06 3.02
CA GLU A 79 0.64 0.19 4.16
C GLU A 79 0.05 0.99 5.34
N THR A 80 0.68 2.11 5.69
CA THR A 80 0.22 2.98 6.77
C THR A 80 -1.19 3.53 6.51
N LEU A 81 -1.45 3.98 5.28
CA LEU A 81 -2.76 4.51 4.86
C LEU A 81 -3.83 3.41 4.88
N ILE A 82 -3.52 2.22 4.36
CA ILE A 82 -4.38 1.03 4.37
C ILE A 82 -4.75 0.67 5.82
N GLU A 83 -3.76 0.56 6.71
CA GLU A 83 -4.01 0.24 8.12
C GLU A 83 -4.85 1.31 8.82
N SER A 84 -4.63 2.58 8.52
CA SER A 84 -5.44 3.68 9.07
C SER A 84 -6.92 3.52 8.71
N ILE A 85 -7.22 3.21 7.45
CA ILE A 85 -8.61 3.04 6.97
C ILE A 85 -9.19 1.71 7.43
N VAL A 86 -8.50 0.61 7.18
CA VAL A 86 -9.01 -0.76 7.34
C VAL A 86 -8.96 -1.18 8.80
N VAL A 87 -7.80 -1.07 9.45
CA VAL A 87 -7.57 -1.58 10.81
C VAL A 87 -8.11 -0.58 11.85
N LYS A 88 -7.69 0.69 11.76
CA LYS A 88 -8.08 1.73 12.72
C LYS A 88 -9.48 2.30 12.43
N ASN A 89 -10.11 1.88 11.33
CA ASN A 89 -11.44 2.31 10.91
C ASN A 89 -11.59 3.84 10.81
N ARG A 90 -10.53 4.53 10.39
CA ARG A 90 -10.53 5.97 10.17
C ARG A 90 -11.00 6.28 8.76
N PHE A 91 -11.61 7.44 8.62
CA PHE A 91 -11.84 8.02 7.30
C PHE A 91 -10.63 8.88 6.95
N LEU A 92 -10.09 8.71 5.74
CA LEU A 92 -9.07 9.60 5.18
C LEU A 92 -9.67 10.35 3.98
N SER A 93 -9.50 11.67 3.94
CA SER A 93 -9.96 12.47 2.81
C SER A 93 -9.13 12.18 1.55
N GLU A 94 -9.73 12.34 0.37
CA GLU A 94 -8.99 12.15 -0.89
C GLU A 94 -7.85 13.18 -1.02
N GLU A 95 -8.04 14.38 -0.47
CA GLU A 95 -7.06 15.47 -0.48
C GLU A 95 -5.82 15.12 0.36
N ASP A 96 -5.98 14.69 1.62
CA ASP A 96 -4.86 14.30 2.48
C ASP A 96 -4.07 13.13 1.87
N VAL A 97 -4.79 12.12 1.36
CA VAL A 97 -4.19 10.96 0.68
C VAL A 97 -3.39 11.40 -0.54
N ARG A 98 -3.94 12.34 -1.33
CA ARG A 98 -3.25 12.88 -2.51
C ARG A 98 -2.00 13.65 -2.13
N GLU A 99 -2.07 14.49 -1.11
CA GLU A 99 -0.96 15.30 -0.62
C GLU A 99 0.22 14.41 -0.22
N GLU A 100 0.01 13.44 0.67
CA GLU A 100 1.06 12.55 1.15
C GLU A 100 1.71 11.75 0.00
N ILE A 101 0.90 11.21 -0.92
CA ILE A 101 1.39 10.48 -2.09
C ILE A 101 2.18 11.40 -3.03
N SER A 102 1.75 12.66 -3.20
CA SER A 102 2.42 13.62 -4.07
C SER A 102 3.81 14.01 -3.55
N ILE A 103 4.00 14.06 -2.22
CA ILE A 103 5.30 14.31 -1.60
C ILE A 103 6.27 13.18 -1.94
N VAL A 104 5.83 11.93 -1.83
CA VAL A 104 6.68 10.76 -2.16
C VAL A 104 6.97 10.69 -3.66
N LEU A 105 5.98 10.98 -4.50
CA LEU A 105 6.06 10.85 -5.95
C LEU A 105 6.42 12.15 -6.70
N HIS A 106 6.94 13.17 -6.02
CA HIS A 106 7.25 14.47 -6.65
C HIS A 106 8.26 14.38 -7.81
N GLU A 107 9.16 13.39 -7.79
CA GLU A 107 10.13 13.13 -8.87
C GLU A 107 9.58 12.26 -10.02
N CYS A 108 8.35 11.73 -9.88
CA CYS A 108 7.66 10.98 -10.92
C CYS A 108 6.82 11.95 -11.79
N LYS A 109 6.91 11.81 -13.11
CA LYS A 109 6.16 12.61 -14.09
C LYS A 109 4.86 11.95 -14.51
#